data_AF-A0A1R2BP81-F1
#
_entry.id   AF-A0A1R2BP81-F1
#
_cell.length_a   1.000
_cell.length_b   1.000
_cell.length_c   1.000
_cell.angle_alpha   90.00
_cell.angle_beta   90.00
_cell.angle_gamma   90.00
#
_symmetry.space_group_name_H-M   'P 1'
#
loop_
_entity.id
_entity.type
_entity.pdbx_description
1 polymer ?
#
loop_
_entity_poly.entity_id
_entity_poly.type
_entity_poly.pdbx_seq_one_letter_code
_entity_poly.pdbx_strand_id
1 'polypeptide(L)'
;MAMELNINKDSSSIYELVTDHVDFCEICHNERHSGKSVLCSCNHSFCQACFTDYFYMMKSDYDYYPFRCPAYGCEKDVYKALAGVLSEGQYEEFKRLRKRKKLIRNPKVAWCPVVNCDGYGIKDRDNKLQCRSCETEITTTVNPNAKELMECASLIECPGCGCLAERTFGCLNAKCYCGIKFCMKCGRENDRHHDSLVCLASDNDGNISWWVLVFTIFSHILVPLYPLCIIYWYRNYWDKNYIPVVNEHPWFYGFVIAVFSPMILVFSLFYLPFVWGWYCVDAMFNGKEAKYQKFWVLLKLLLYFPAVLLTFVGFLLALGLFIAFVPLYGFGLLGYMIFSGKKSKE
;
A
#
# COMPACT_ATOMS: atom_id res chain seq x y z
N MET A 1 68.79 43.99 -0.01
CA MET A 1 69.54 43.34 -1.10
C MET A 1 70.05 42.01 -0.57
N ALA A 2 69.40 40.92 -1.04
CA ALA A 2 69.77 39.50 -0.87
C ALA A 2 69.89 38.99 0.59
N MET A 3 69.59 37.74 0.95
CA MET A 3 69.35 36.52 0.20
C MET A 3 68.67 35.54 1.17
N GLU A 4 67.72 34.74 0.66
CA GLU A 4 67.20 33.56 1.36
C GLU A 4 68.32 32.59 1.73
N LEU A 5 68.12 31.76 2.76
CA LEU A 5 68.14 30.31 2.60
C LEU A 5 67.72 29.58 3.88
N ASN A 6 66.92 28.54 3.62
CA ASN A 6 66.22 27.65 4.52
C ASN A 6 67.10 26.42 4.81
N ILE A 7 67.39 26.08 6.09
CA ILE A 7 67.85 24.73 6.49
C ILE A 7 67.32 24.37 7.89
N ASN A 8 66.22 23.64 7.90
CA ASN A 8 66.01 22.29 8.46
C ASN A 8 66.48 21.90 9.90
N LYS A 9 65.54 21.18 10.54
CA LYS A 9 65.64 20.04 11.47
C LYS A 9 65.60 20.25 13.00
N ASP A 10 64.55 19.61 13.53
CA ASP A 10 64.45 18.89 14.80
C ASP A 10 64.23 19.70 16.09
N SER A 11 62.94 19.80 16.49
CA SER A 11 62.54 19.47 17.87
C SER A 11 61.02 19.30 18.00
N SER A 12 60.58 18.05 17.92
CA SER A 12 59.75 17.38 18.94
C SER A 12 58.81 18.26 19.80
N SER A 13 57.53 18.31 19.45
CA SER A 13 56.41 18.26 20.42
C SER A 13 55.25 17.52 19.74
N ILE A 14 55.07 16.23 20.04
CA ILE A 14 54.07 15.70 20.98
C ILE A 14 52.70 16.38 20.80
N TYR A 15 51.99 16.08 19.72
CA TYR A 15 50.52 15.97 19.72
C TYR A 15 50.13 15.00 18.57
N GLU A 16 50.24 13.69 18.81
CA GLU A 16 49.41 12.75 18.04
C GLU A 16 47.98 12.98 18.50
N LEU A 17 47.24 13.79 17.74
CA LEU A 17 45.79 13.81 17.78
C LEU A 17 45.32 12.42 17.33
N VAL A 18 45.19 11.51 18.28
CA VAL A 18 44.31 10.35 18.14
C VAL A 18 42.91 10.94 18.05
N THR A 19 42.47 11.26 16.83
CA THR A 19 41.06 11.49 16.58
C THR A 19 40.39 10.14 16.69
N ASP A 20 39.93 9.80 17.90
CA ASP A 20 38.87 8.82 18.06
C ASP A 20 37.73 9.28 17.16
N HIS A 21 37.59 8.66 16.00
CA HIS A 21 36.46 8.89 15.12
C HIS A 21 35.22 8.42 15.88
N VAL A 22 34.52 9.37 16.50
CA VAL A 22 33.24 9.12 17.16
C VAL A 22 32.23 8.78 16.07
N ASP A 23 32.00 7.49 15.93
CA ASP A 23 31.11 6.93 14.93
C ASP A 23 29.65 7.12 15.39
N PHE A 24 28.84 7.87 14.66
CA PHE A 24 27.42 8.11 14.97
C PHE A 24 26.50 7.06 14.32
N CYS A 25 25.40 6.70 14.97
CA CYS A 25 24.39 5.83 14.35
C CYS A 25 23.48 6.63 13.40
N GLU A 26 23.28 6.16 12.17
CA GLU A 26 22.41 6.83 11.18
C GLU A 26 20.91 6.89 11.54
N ILE A 27 20.47 6.06 12.49
CA ILE A 27 19.04 5.96 12.88
C ILE A 27 18.72 6.93 14.03
N CYS A 28 19.49 6.85 15.11
CA CYS A 28 19.23 7.64 16.33
C CYS A 28 20.14 8.86 16.47
N HIS A 29 21.16 9.00 15.61
CA HIS A 29 22.19 10.05 15.66
C HIS A 29 22.98 10.13 16.98
N ASN A 30 22.89 9.10 17.84
CA ASN A 30 23.70 9.01 19.05
C ASN A 30 25.08 8.42 18.77
N GLU A 31 26.04 8.76 19.62
CA GLU A 31 27.38 8.19 19.61
C GLU A 31 27.34 6.68 19.83
N ARG A 32 28.08 5.92 19.02
CA ARG A 32 28.21 4.47 19.19
C ARG A 32 29.19 4.20 20.33
N HIS A 33 28.67 3.82 21.50
CA HIS A 33 29.54 3.31 22.56
C HIS A 33 30.28 2.06 22.07
N SER A 34 31.60 2.07 22.26
CA SER A 34 32.56 1.01 21.93
C SER A 34 32.10 -0.33 22.51
N GLY A 35 31.52 -1.19 21.65
CA GLY A 35 31.11 -2.56 22.00
C GLY A 35 29.65 -2.94 21.71
N LYS A 36 28.77 -2.00 21.32
CA LYS A 36 27.35 -2.29 21.01
C LYS A 36 26.92 -1.81 19.61
N SER A 37 27.80 -1.96 18.63
CA SER A 37 27.51 -1.67 17.22
C SER A 37 27.37 -2.95 16.41
N VAL A 38 26.39 -2.99 15.50
CA VAL A 38 26.12 -4.12 14.61
C VAL A 38 26.61 -3.75 13.22
N LEU A 39 27.64 -4.44 12.73
CA LEU A 39 28.15 -4.26 11.36
C LEU A 39 27.42 -5.20 10.40
N CYS A 40 26.75 -4.63 9.41
CA CYS A 40 26.08 -5.38 8.37
C CYS A 40 27.05 -5.83 7.25
N SER A 41 26.67 -6.87 6.50
CA SER A 41 27.39 -7.31 5.29
C SER A 41 27.47 -6.25 4.17
N CYS A 42 26.68 -5.19 4.28
CA CYS A 42 26.67 -4.04 3.38
C CYS A 42 27.61 -2.91 3.81
N ASN A 43 28.39 -3.10 4.89
CA ASN A 43 29.28 -2.13 5.51
C ASN A 43 28.60 -0.96 6.25
N HIS A 44 27.27 -0.99 6.37
CA HIS A 44 26.55 -0.07 7.26
C HIS A 44 26.57 -0.58 8.70
N SER A 45 26.70 0.34 9.64
CA SER A 45 26.81 0.04 11.08
C SER A 45 25.73 0.79 11.87
N PHE A 46 25.08 0.08 12.80
CA PHE A 46 23.98 0.63 13.60
C PHE A 46 24.18 0.33 15.07
N CYS A 47 23.55 1.14 15.93
CA CYS A 47 23.47 0.84 17.36
C CYS A 47 22.65 -0.45 17.57
N GLN A 48 23.05 -1.32 18.51
CA GLN A 48 22.34 -2.57 18.76
C GLN A 48 20.85 -2.36 19.10
N ALA A 49 20.53 -1.31 19.88
CA ALA A 49 19.14 -0.96 20.21
C ALA A 49 18.32 -0.66 18.94
N CYS A 50 18.82 0.24 18.11
CA CYS A 50 18.24 0.65 16.83
C CYS A 50 17.99 -0.55 15.91
N PHE A 51 18.96 -1.47 15.82
CA PHE A 51 18.85 -2.66 14.97
C PHE A 51 17.86 -3.70 15.54
N THR A 52 17.75 -3.77 16.87
CA THR A 52 16.79 -4.63 17.58
C THR A 52 15.37 -4.12 17.39
N ASP A 53 15.15 -2.82 17.56
CA ASP A 53 13.84 -2.18 17.35
C ASP A 53 13.40 -2.35 15.90
N TYR A 54 14.32 -2.12 14.95
CA TYR A 54 14.07 -2.38 13.54
C TYR A 54 13.67 -3.85 13.29
N PHE A 55 14.33 -4.82 13.92
CA PHE A 55 13.94 -6.21 13.83
C PHE A 55 12.50 -6.46 14.33
N TYR A 56 12.12 -5.91 15.49
CA TYR A 56 10.78 -6.09 16.03
C TYR A 56 9.70 -5.43 15.18
N MET A 57 9.96 -4.24 14.62
CA MET A 57 9.08 -3.61 13.64
C MET A 57 8.90 -4.49 12.39
N MET A 58 9.99 -5.02 11.84
CA MET A 58 9.90 -5.90 10.67
C MET A 58 9.22 -7.24 10.99
N LYS A 59 9.31 -7.71 12.25
CA LYS A 59 8.59 -8.90 12.74
C LYS A 59 7.10 -8.63 12.85
N SER A 60 6.67 -7.47 13.36
CA SER A 60 5.24 -7.10 13.47
C SER A 60 4.59 -6.92 12.11
N ASP A 61 5.31 -6.35 11.14
CA ASP A 61 4.79 -6.12 9.78
C ASP A 61 4.81 -7.39 8.92
N TYR A 62 5.20 -8.52 9.50
CA TYR A 62 5.43 -9.79 8.80
C TYR A 62 6.40 -9.67 7.60
N ASP A 63 7.24 -8.62 7.49
CA ASP A 63 8.13 -8.35 6.34
C ASP A 63 9.60 -8.77 6.50
N TYR A 64 9.88 -9.87 7.20
CA TYR A 64 11.23 -10.33 7.53
C TYR A 64 12.04 -11.06 6.41
N TYR A 65 11.56 -11.07 5.15
CA TYR A 65 12.31 -11.65 4.02
C TYR A 65 12.10 -10.87 2.70
N PRO A 66 13.17 -10.35 2.07
CA PRO A 66 14.52 -10.22 2.61
C PRO A 66 14.54 -9.25 3.82
N PHE A 67 15.46 -9.46 4.76
CA PHE A 67 15.62 -8.56 5.90
C PHE A 67 16.61 -7.47 5.48
N ARG A 68 16.06 -6.40 4.91
CA ARG A 68 16.84 -5.35 4.24
C ARG A 68 17.60 -4.50 5.26
N CYS A 69 18.73 -3.96 4.84
CA CYS A 69 19.48 -2.98 5.61
C CYS A 69 18.60 -1.74 5.90
N PRO A 70 18.63 -1.20 7.13
CA PRO A 70 17.95 0.05 7.47
C PRO A 70 18.47 1.30 6.73
N ALA A 71 19.70 1.25 6.21
CA ALA A 71 20.30 2.39 5.51
C ALA A 71 19.47 2.77 4.28
N TYR A 72 19.29 4.08 4.09
CA TYR A 72 18.50 4.62 2.98
C TYR A 72 19.04 4.13 1.63
N GLY A 73 18.15 3.54 0.81
CA GLY A 73 18.50 3.04 -0.53
C GLY A 73 19.29 1.73 -0.57
N CYS A 74 19.54 1.07 0.57
CA CYS A 74 20.27 -0.20 0.59
C CYS A 74 19.32 -1.42 0.50
N GLU A 75 19.40 -2.19 -0.59
CA GLU A 75 18.57 -3.40 -0.78
C GLU A 75 19.23 -4.70 -0.30
N LYS A 76 20.44 -4.62 0.27
CA LYS A 76 21.19 -5.80 0.72
C LYS A 76 20.49 -6.46 1.92
N ASP A 77 20.47 -7.79 1.90
CA ASP A 77 19.88 -8.62 2.94
C ASP A 77 20.89 -8.89 4.06
N VAL A 78 20.59 -8.39 5.25
CA VAL A 78 21.54 -8.32 6.39
C VAL A 78 21.18 -9.26 7.55
N TYR A 79 20.35 -10.27 7.28
CA TYR A 79 19.81 -11.15 8.33
C TYR A 79 20.87 -11.85 9.19
N LYS A 80 22.07 -12.11 8.64
CA LYS A 80 23.18 -12.74 9.40
C LYS A 80 23.67 -11.87 10.56
N ALA A 81 23.53 -10.55 10.45
CA ALA A 81 23.92 -9.62 11.50
C ALA A 81 23.05 -9.77 12.76
N LEU A 82 21.86 -10.38 12.65
CA LEU A 82 20.98 -10.65 13.80
C LEU A 82 21.53 -11.73 14.75
N ALA A 83 22.47 -12.56 14.30
CA ALA A 83 23.06 -13.60 15.14
C ALA A 83 23.79 -13.03 16.38
N GLY A 84 24.32 -11.80 16.28
CA GLY A 84 24.96 -11.10 17.39
C GLY A 84 24.01 -10.23 18.23
N VAL A 85 22.74 -10.16 17.85
CA VAL A 85 21.75 -9.23 18.45
C VAL A 85 20.66 -9.98 19.19
N LEU A 86 20.20 -11.10 18.63
CA LEU A 86 19.14 -11.93 19.18
C LEU A 86 19.72 -13.08 20.01
N SER A 87 18.91 -13.61 20.94
CA SER A 87 19.26 -14.86 21.61
C SER A 87 19.24 -16.04 20.62
N GLU A 88 19.96 -17.11 20.92
CA GLU A 88 20.07 -18.29 20.05
C GLU A 88 18.68 -18.86 19.67
N GLY A 89 17.76 -18.95 20.64
CA GLY A 89 16.39 -19.39 20.40
C GLY A 89 15.59 -18.46 19.47
N GLN A 90 15.71 -17.14 19.67
CA GLN A 90 15.05 -16.15 18.81
C GLN A 90 15.60 -16.17 17.37
N TYR A 91 16.91 -16.36 17.23
CA TYR A 91 17.57 -16.42 15.93
C TYR A 91 17.16 -17.68 15.15
N GLU A 92 17.08 -18.85 15.79
CA GLU A 92 16.62 -20.09 15.14
C GLU A 92 15.13 -20.05 14.79
N GLU A 93 14.27 -19.48 15.65
CA GLU A 93 12.87 -19.21 15.32
C GLU A 93 12.77 -18.33 14.07
N PHE A 94 13.52 -17.23 14.04
CA PHE A 94 13.57 -16.32 12.90
C PHE A 94 14.05 -17.01 11.62
N LYS A 95 15.10 -17.83 11.70
CA LYS A 95 15.62 -18.60 10.56
C LYS A 95 14.58 -19.59 10.02
N ARG A 96 13.79 -20.23 10.89
CA ARG A 96 12.64 -21.07 10.51
C ARG A 96 11.57 -20.26 9.78
N LEU A 97 11.14 -19.13 10.35
CA LEU A 97 10.16 -18.22 9.73
C LEU A 97 10.63 -17.70 8.37
N ARG A 98 11.89 -17.31 8.28
CA ARG A 98 12.53 -16.83 7.06
C ARG A 98 12.56 -17.90 5.97
N LYS A 99 12.91 -19.15 6.32
CA LYS A 99 12.85 -20.30 5.40
C LYS A 99 11.41 -20.52 4.91
N ARG A 100 10.42 -20.46 5.80
CA ARG A 100 8.99 -20.55 5.46
C ARG A 100 8.59 -19.48 4.44
N LYS A 101 8.92 -18.21 4.69
CA LYS A 101 8.61 -17.10 3.77
C LYS A 101 9.32 -17.24 2.42
N LYS A 102 10.57 -17.69 2.40
CA LYS A 102 11.31 -17.99 1.16
C LYS A 102 10.61 -19.09 0.33
N LEU A 103 10.10 -20.12 0.99
CA LEU A 103 9.40 -21.23 0.34
C LEU A 103 8.01 -20.82 -0.18
N ILE A 104 7.26 -19.96 0.54
CA ILE A 104 5.97 -19.40 0.09
C ILE A 104 6.10 -18.66 -1.26
N ARG A 105 7.26 -18.06 -1.53
CA ARG A 105 7.51 -17.39 -2.82
C ARG A 105 7.64 -18.34 -4.00
N ASN A 106 7.89 -19.62 -3.76
CA ASN A 106 8.00 -20.60 -4.84
C ASN A 106 6.59 -21.15 -5.16
N PRO A 107 6.04 -20.90 -6.35
CA PRO A 107 4.68 -21.34 -6.72
C PRO A 107 4.53 -22.87 -6.80
N LYS A 108 5.65 -23.61 -6.83
CA LYS A 108 5.65 -25.08 -6.78
C LYS A 108 5.52 -25.63 -5.37
N VAL A 109 5.69 -24.81 -4.33
CA VAL A 109 5.62 -25.28 -2.94
C VAL A 109 4.19 -25.15 -2.44
N ALA A 110 3.66 -26.20 -1.81
CA ALA A 110 2.43 -26.09 -1.02
C ALA A 110 2.67 -26.59 0.40
N TRP A 111 2.08 -25.89 1.36
CA TRP A 111 2.20 -26.22 2.78
C TRP A 111 1.25 -27.34 3.16
N CYS A 112 1.66 -28.14 4.13
CA CYS A 112 0.80 -29.17 4.70
C CYS A 112 -0.39 -28.51 5.43
N PRO A 113 -1.64 -28.96 5.19
CA PRO A 113 -2.81 -28.44 5.91
C PRO A 113 -2.95 -28.98 7.34
N VAL A 114 -2.18 -30.01 7.71
CA VAL A 114 -2.23 -30.60 9.05
C VAL A 114 -1.79 -29.57 10.09
N VAL A 115 -2.62 -29.37 11.12
CA VAL A 115 -2.34 -28.44 12.22
C VAL A 115 -1.01 -28.80 12.88
N ASN A 116 -0.16 -27.80 13.11
CA ASN A 116 1.19 -27.94 13.68
C ASN A 116 2.20 -28.75 12.81
N CYS A 117 1.90 -28.98 11.53
CA CYS A 117 2.87 -29.54 10.60
C CYS A 117 3.66 -28.42 9.90
N ASP A 118 4.97 -28.36 10.15
CA ASP A 118 5.90 -27.45 9.44
C ASP A 118 6.37 -28.01 8.08
N GLY A 119 5.75 -29.09 7.62
CA GLY A 119 6.09 -29.77 6.37
C GLY A 119 5.48 -29.11 5.13
N TYR A 120 6.11 -29.36 3.99
CA TYR A 120 5.65 -28.88 2.69
C TYR A 120 5.90 -29.93 1.60
N GLY A 121 5.13 -29.86 0.53
CA GLY A 121 5.35 -30.61 -0.71
C GLY A 121 5.88 -29.68 -1.81
N ILE A 122 6.58 -30.24 -2.79
CA ILE A 122 6.98 -29.54 -4.01
C ILE A 122 6.28 -30.21 -5.18
N LYS A 123 5.45 -29.46 -5.92
CA LYS A 123 4.75 -29.92 -7.12
C LYS A 123 5.78 -30.41 -8.12
N ASP A 124 5.73 -31.70 -8.40
CA ASP A 124 6.40 -32.34 -9.54
C ASP A 124 5.40 -32.52 -10.68
N ARG A 125 5.82 -33.09 -11.82
CA ARG A 125 4.96 -33.34 -12.98
C ARG A 125 3.79 -34.28 -12.67
N ASP A 126 3.96 -35.17 -11.69
CA ASP A 126 2.92 -36.07 -11.24
C ASP A 126 2.07 -35.37 -10.15
N ASN A 127 0.77 -35.18 -10.44
CA ASN A 127 -0.21 -34.44 -9.63
C ASN A 127 -0.40 -34.88 -8.15
N LYS A 128 0.40 -35.80 -7.63
CA LYS A 128 0.35 -36.27 -6.24
C LYS A 128 1.39 -35.52 -5.40
N LEU A 129 0.94 -34.46 -4.74
CA LEU A 129 1.78 -33.71 -3.81
C LEU A 129 1.74 -34.37 -2.43
N GLN A 130 2.88 -34.75 -1.87
CA GLN A 130 2.95 -35.30 -0.51
C GLN A 130 3.78 -34.41 0.41
N CYS A 131 3.35 -34.32 1.67
CA CYS A 131 4.10 -33.62 2.70
C CYS A 131 5.39 -34.37 3.06
N ARG A 132 6.54 -33.68 3.03
CA ARG A 132 7.84 -34.25 3.40
C ARG A 132 8.03 -34.52 4.90
N SER A 133 7.08 -34.14 5.75
CA SER A 133 7.20 -34.29 7.21
C SER A 133 6.20 -35.28 7.81
N CYS A 134 4.98 -35.35 7.28
CA CYS A 134 3.92 -36.22 7.80
C CYS A 134 3.31 -37.14 6.74
N GLU A 135 3.87 -37.14 5.52
CA GLU A 135 3.47 -37.99 4.37
C GLU A 135 2.01 -37.82 3.91
N THR A 136 1.25 -36.93 4.53
CA THR A 136 -0.13 -36.61 4.14
C THR A 136 -0.16 -36.05 2.72
N GLU A 137 -1.09 -36.55 1.91
CA GLU A 137 -1.35 -36.04 0.58
C GLU A 137 -1.90 -34.60 0.67
N ILE A 138 -1.20 -33.68 0.01
CA ILE A 138 -1.59 -32.28 -0.09
C ILE A 138 -2.41 -32.15 -1.35
N THR A 139 -3.74 -32.09 -1.21
CA THR A 139 -4.61 -31.78 -2.33
C THR A 139 -4.35 -30.34 -2.77
N THR A 140 -3.65 -30.16 -3.90
CA THR A 140 -3.37 -28.84 -4.46
C THR A 140 -4.54 -28.26 -5.23
N THR A 141 -5.73 -28.83 -5.08
CA THR A 141 -6.94 -28.29 -5.69
C THR A 141 -7.09 -26.87 -5.17
N VAL A 142 -6.84 -25.93 -6.08
CA VAL A 142 -7.56 -24.66 -6.15
C VAL A 142 -8.94 -24.96 -5.61
N ASN A 143 -9.29 -24.31 -4.49
CA ASN A 143 -10.52 -24.57 -3.75
C ASN A 143 -11.63 -24.82 -4.78
N PRO A 144 -12.33 -25.98 -4.79
CA PRO A 144 -13.34 -26.24 -5.83
C PRO A 144 -14.40 -25.14 -5.89
N ASN A 145 -14.52 -24.36 -4.80
CA ASN A 145 -15.39 -23.19 -4.69
C ASN A 145 -14.63 -21.86 -4.83
N ALA A 146 -13.40 -21.81 -5.36
CA ALA A 146 -12.64 -20.58 -5.50
C ALA A 146 -13.38 -19.55 -6.35
N LYS A 147 -14.06 -20.00 -7.42
CA LYS A 147 -14.89 -19.15 -8.27
C LYS A 147 -16.11 -18.60 -7.52
N GLU A 148 -16.78 -19.45 -6.74
CA GLU A 148 -17.90 -19.06 -5.87
C GLU A 148 -17.45 -18.07 -4.78
N LEU A 149 -16.31 -18.31 -4.16
CA LEU A 149 -15.69 -17.42 -3.16
C LEU A 149 -15.27 -16.08 -3.78
N MET A 150 -14.74 -16.06 -5.00
CA MET A 150 -14.44 -14.81 -5.71
C MET A 150 -15.70 -14.00 -5.98
N GLU A 151 -16.79 -14.65 -6.35
CA GLU A 151 -18.08 -14.00 -6.61
C GLU A 151 -18.72 -13.49 -5.31
N CYS A 152 -18.61 -14.24 -4.21
CA CYS A 152 -19.26 -13.93 -2.93
C CYS A 152 -18.44 -13.05 -1.98
N ALA A 153 -17.11 -13.00 -2.08
CA ALA A 153 -16.25 -12.33 -1.09
C ALA A 153 -15.29 -11.30 -1.70
N SER A 154 -15.58 -10.78 -2.90
CA SER A 154 -14.78 -9.74 -3.56
C SER A 154 -13.27 -10.09 -3.56
N LEU A 155 -12.94 -11.34 -3.90
CA LEU A 155 -11.57 -11.84 -3.92
C LEU A 155 -10.95 -11.71 -5.33
N ILE A 156 -9.63 -11.66 -5.39
CA ILE A 156 -8.85 -11.66 -6.62
C ILE A 156 -7.66 -12.62 -6.52
N GLU A 157 -7.35 -13.32 -7.60
CA GLU A 157 -6.19 -14.21 -7.64
C GLU A 157 -4.90 -13.43 -7.90
N CYS A 158 -3.85 -13.78 -7.16
CA CYS A 158 -2.51 -13.32 -7.47
C CYS A 158 -2.01 -13.95 -8.79
N PRO A 159 -1.53 -13.15 -9.76
CA PRO A 159 -1.11 -13.66 -11.07
C PRO A 159 0.12 -14.59 -11.00
N GLY A 160 0.91 -14.54 -9.92
CA GLY A 160 2.09 -15.40 -9.77
C GLY A 160 1.85 -16.75 -9.10
N CYS A 161 1.00 -16.78 -8.08
CA CYS A 161 0.83 -17.97 -7.24
C CYS A 161 -0.60 -18.49 -7.16
N GLY A 162 -1.59 -17.77 -7.69
CA GLY A 162 -3.01 -18.12 -7.61
C GLY A 162 -3.63 -17.99 -6.22
N CYS A 163 -2.91 -17.46 -5.23
CA CYS A 163 -3.51 -17.20 -3.92
C CYS A 163 -4.60 -16.14 -4.02
N LEU A 164 -5.72 -16.39 -3.35
CA LEU A 164 -6.82 -15.43 -3.22
C LEU A 164 -6.40 -14.30 -2.28
N ALA A 165 -6.56 -13.08 -2.74
CA ALA A 165 -6.42 -11.86 -1.96
C ALA A 165 -7.78 -11.17 -1.89
N GLU A 166 -8.17 -10.72 -0.70
CA GLU A 166 -9.36 -9.91 -0.52
C GLU A 166 -9.13 -8.51 -1.09
N ARG A 167 -10.09 -7.99 -1.85
CA ARG A 167 -10.04 -6.62 -2.36
C ARG A 167 -10.30 -5.67 -1.20
N THR A 168 -9.22 -5.16 -0.60
CA THR A 168 -9.31 -4.10 0.41
C THR A 168 -9.60 -2.76 -0.26
N PHE A 169 -10.45 -1.94 0.37
CA PHE A 169 -10.71 -0.58 -0.09
C PHE A 169 -9.44 0.28 -0.04
N GLY A 170 -9.23 1.12 -1.06
CA GLY A 170 -8.16 2.11 -1.09
C GLY A 170 -7.07 1.84 -2.13
N CYS A 171 -5.93 1.29 -1.71
CA CYS A 171 -4.77 1.14 -2.59
C CYS A 171 -5.01 0.04 -3.64
N LEU A 172 -4.98 0.39 -4.92
CA LEU A 172 -5.06 -0.58 -6.02
C LEU A 172 -3.80 -1.44 -6.14
N ASN A 173 -2.68 -1.01 -5.55
CA ASN A 173 -1.41 -1.72 -5.63
C ASN A 173 -1.26 -2.65 -4.44
N ALA A 174 -1.46 -3.93 -4.68
CA ALA A 174 -1.24 -4.96 -3.68
C ALA A 174 0.09 -5.66 -3.89
N LYS A 175 0.67 -6.17 -2.80
CA LYS A 175 1.84 -7.06 -2.82
C LYS A 175 1.41 -8.40 -2.24
N CYS A 176 1.40 -9.44 -3.08
CA CYS A 176 1.10 -10.79 -2.61
C CYS A 176 2.22 -11.29 -1.68
N TYR A 177 1.90 -12.27 -0.82
CA TYR A 177 2.89 -13.01 -0.04
C TYR A 177 3.99 -13.67 -0.89
N CYS A 178 3.68 -14.04 -2.14
CA CYS A 178 4.69 -14.55 -3.08
C CYS A 178 5.72 -13.48 -3.51
N GLY A 179 5.45 -12.20 -3.23
CA GLY A 179 6.32 -11.06 -3.51
C GLY A 179 5.94 -10.27 -4.76
N ILE A 180 5.05 -10.79 -5.61
CA ILE A 180 4.56 -10.07 -6.79
C ILE A 180 3.68 -8.91 -6.39
N LYS A 181 3.90 -7.76 -7.02
CA LYS A 181 3.00 -6.61 -6.94
C LYS A 181 1.99 -6.70 -8.06
N PHE A 182 0.72 -6.52 -7.78
CA PHE A 182 -0.34 -6.64 -8.76
C PHE A 182 -1.47 -5.64 -8.47
N CYS A 183 -2.27 -5.35 -9.49
CA CYS A 183 -3.40 -4.44 -9.39
C CYS A 183 -4.63 -5.17 -8.85
N MET A 184 -5.21 -4.69 -7.75
CA MET A 184 -6.42 -5.26 -7.13
C MET A 184 -7.67 -5.10 -7.99
N LYS A 185 -7.64 -4.20 -8.99
CA LYS A 185 -8.74 -4.05 -9.94
C LYS A 185 -8.71 -5.15 -11.01
N CYS A 186 -7.61 -5.23 -11.78
CA CYS A 186 -7.52 -6.10 -12.96
C CYS A 186 -6.76 -7.42 -12.72
N GLY A 187 -6.08 -7.59 -11.59
CA GLY A 187 -5.32 -8.80 -11.26
C GLY A 187 -3.99 -8.95 -11.99
N ARG A 188 -3.64 -8.01 -12.88
CA ARG A 188 -2.37 -8.04 -13.62
C ARG A 188 -1.21 -7.60 -12.75
N GLU A 189 -0.01 -8.12 -13.05
CA GLU A 189 1.23 -7.68 -12.42
C GLU A 189 1.43 -6.17 -12.64
N ASN A 190 1.81 -5.49 -11.57
CA ASN A 190 1.98 -4.05 -11.54
C ASN A 190 3.43 -3.73 -11.90
N ASP A 191 3.74 -3.87 -13.19
CA ASP A 191 5.02 -3.50 -13.78
C ASP A 191 5.03 -2.00 -14.16
N ARG A 192 6.13 -1.53 -14.75
CA ARG A 192 6.26 -0.12 -15.19
C ARG A 192 5.29 0.24 -16.33
N HIS A 193 4.60 -0.72 -16.92
CA HIS A 193 3.69 -0.52 -18.04
C HIS A 193 2.21 -0.57 -17.64
N HIS A 194 1.92 -0.80 -16.36
CA HIS A 194 0.56 -0.74 -15.85
C HIS A 194 0.10 0.71 -15.65
N ASP A 195 -0.50 1.31 -16.69
CA ASP A 195 -1.15 2.61 -16.57
C ASP A 195 -2.41 2.49 -15.70
N SER A 196 -2.30 2.97 -14.46
CA SER A 196 -3.37 2.90 -13.46
C SER A 196 -4.61 3.69 -13.88
N LEU A 197 -4.46 4.78 -14.63
CA LEU A 197 -5.59 5.60 -15.09
C LEU A 197 -6.35 4.88 -16.19
N VAL A 198 -5.64 4.32 -17.18
CA VAL A 198 -6.28 3.49 -18.23
C VAL A 198 -6.92 2.26 -17.60
N CYS A 199 -6.25 1.61 -16.65
CA CYS A 199 -6.82 0.47 -15.93
C CYS A 199 -8.08 0.86 -15.17
N LEU A 200 -8.17 2.08 -14.60
CA LEU A 200 -9.35 2.57 -13.89
C LEU A 200 -10.55 2.78 -14.83
N ALA A 201 -10.29 3.19 -16.08
CA ALA A 201 -11.31 3.39 -17.11
C ALA A 201 -11.66 2.09 -17.87
N SER A 202 -10.79 1.08 -17.85
CA SER A 202 -11.01 -0.19 -18.53
C SER A 202 -11.84 -1.18 -17.70
N ASP A 203 -12.42 -2.17 -18.37
CA ASP A 203 -12.90 -3.40 -17.74
C ASP A 203 -11.74 -4.31 -17.30
N ASN A 204 -12.07 -5.50 -16.80
CA ASN A 204 -11.10 -6.50 -16.37
C ASN A 204 -10.24 -7.03 -17.53
N ASP A 205 -10.77 -7.01 -18.76
CA ASP A 205 -10.06 -7.46 -19.96
C ASP A 205 -9.10 -6.38 -20.49
N GLY A 206 -9.23 -5.13 -20.01
CA GLY A 206 -8.44 -4.00 -20.46
C GLY A 206 -9.08 -3.20 -21.60
N ASN A 207 -10.32 -3.51 -21.94
CA ASN A 207 -11.08 -2.74 -22.92
C ASN A 207 -11.77 -1.55 -22.25
N ILE A 208 -11.70 -0.39 -22.89
CA ILE A 208 -12.44 0.79 -22.44
C ILE A 208 -13.86 0.68 -22.98
N SER A 209 -14.85 0.60 -22.09
CA SER A 209 -16.25 0.58 -22.50
C SER A 209 -16.67 1.92 -23.12
N TRP A 210 -17.38 1.87 -24.24
CA TRP A 210 -17.89 3.08 -24.90
C TRP A 210 -18.76 3.93 -23.96
N TRP A 211 -19.48 3.29 -23.05
CA TRP A 211 -20.28 4.01 -22.06
C TRP A 211 -19.43 4.89 -21.15
N VAL A 212 -18.24 4.44 -20.74
CA VAL A 212 -17.33 5.25 -19.90
C VAL A 212 -16.92 6.53 -20.64
N LEU A 213 -16.67 6.45 -21.95
CA LEU A 213 -16.36 7.62 -22.78
C LEU A 213 -17.55 8.59 -22.86
N VAL A 214 -18.75 8.07 -23.12
CA VAL A 214 -19.97 8.89 -23.14
C VAL A 214 -20.19 9.56 -21.79
N PHE A 215 -20.13 8.82 -20.68
CA PHE A 215 -20.34 9.36 -19.34
C PHE A 215 -19.31 10.42 -18.96
N THR A 216 -18.04 10.26 -19.34
CA THR A 216 -16.98 11.22 -19.03
C THR A 216 -17.08 12.48 -19.90
N ILE A 217 -17.32 12.33 -21.21
CA ILE A 217 -17.47 13.45 -22.15
C ILE A 217 -18.72 14.28 -21.82
N PHE A 218 -19.86 13.64 -21.55
CA PHE A 218 -21.12 14.30 -21.21
C PHE A 218 -21.31 14.52 -19.70
N SER A 219 -20.23 14.41 -18.93
CA SER A 219 -20.27 14.49 -17.47
C SER A 219 -20.92 15.77 -16.94
N HIS A 220 -20.82 16.90 -17.66
CA HIS A 220 -21.47 18.17 -17.28
C HIS A 220 -23.00 18.08 -17.26
N ILE A 221 -23.57 17.38 -18.26
CA ILE A 221 -25.02 17.19 -18.37
C ILE A 221 -25.50 16.19 -17.30
N LEU A 222 -24.63 15.24 -16.96
CA LEU A 222 -24.92 14.15 -16.04
C LEU A 222 -24.62 14.47 -14.58
N VAL A 223 -24.20 15.69 -14.25
CA VAL A 223 -23.93 16.13 -12.87
C VAL A 223 -25.06 15.75 -11.90
N PRO A 224 -26.35 15.99 -12.20
CA PRO A 224 -27.43 15.61 -11.28
C PRO A 224 -27.52 14.09 -11.01
N LEU A 225 -26.94 13.27 -11.90
CA LEU A 225 -26.91 11.82 -11.81
C LEU A 225 -25.60 11.26 -11.22
N TYR A 226 -24.69 12.10 -10.73
CA TYR A 226 -23.41 11.63 -10.18
C TYR A 226 -23.54 10.66 -9.01
N PRO A 227 -24.40 10.88 -8.00
CA PRO A 227 -24.64 9.88 -6.96
C PRO A 227 -24.98 8.49 -7.51
N LEU A 228 -25.85 8.42 -8.53
CA LEU A 228 -26.16 7.16 -9.21
C LEU A 228 -24.91 6.57 -9.88
N CYS A 229 -24.16 7.37 -10.64
CA CYS A 229 -22.94 6.92 -11.32
C CYS A 229 -21.89 6.40 -10.32
N ILE A 230 -21.70 7.09 -9.19
CA ILE A 230 -20.75 6.69 -8.14
C ILE A 230 -21.18 5.35 -7.52
N ILE A 231 -22.45 5.18 -7.17
CA ILE A 231 -22.94 3.92 -6.59
C ILE A 231 -22.84 2.78 -7.60
N TYR A 232 -23.22 3.01 -8.86
CA TYR A 232 -23.12 2.01 -9.92
C TYR A 232 -21.66 1.61 -10.19
N TRP A 233 -20.76 2.59 -10.26
CA TRP A 233 -19.32 2.35 -10.43
C TRP A 233 -18.75 1.58 -9.24
N TYR A 234 -19.08 1.99 -8.02
CA TYR A 234 -18.65 1.31 -6.79
C TYR A 234 -19.09 -0.16 -6.77
N ARG A 235 -20.37 -0.43 -7.06
CA ARG A 235 -20.94 -1.78 -7.09
C ARG A 235 -20.24 -2.70 -8.11
N ASN A 236 -19.92 -2.18 -9.29
CA ASN A 236 -19.38 -3.00 -10.37
C ASN A 236 -17.88 -3.24 -10.25
N TYR A 237 -17.12 -2.29 -9.68
CA TYR A 237 -15.65 -2.35 -9.72
C TYR A 237 -14.99 -2.66 -8.37
N TRP A 238 -15.62 -2.31 -7.24
CA TRP A 238 -14.99 -2.43 -5.93
C TRP A 238 -15.52 -3.60 -5.14
N ASP A 239 -16.74 -3.45 -4.60
CA ASP A 239 -17.34 -4.45 -3.73
C ASP A 239 -18.80 -4.62 -4.10
N LYS A 240 -19.12 -5.81 -4.61
CA LYS A 240 -20.50 -6.17 -4.94
C LYS A 240 -21.36 -6.17 -3.69
N ASN A 241 -20.81 -6.47 -2.50
CA ASN A 241 -21.58 -6.69 -1.28
C ASN A 241 -21.75 -5.45 -0.40
N TYR A 242 -21.25 -4.28 -0.83
CA TYR A 242 -21.26 -3.08 -0.01
C TYR A 242 -22.67 -2.60 0.39
N ILE A 243 -23.67 -2.82 -0.48
CA ILE A 243 -25.06 -2.54 -0.17
C ILE A 243 -25.89 -3.79 -0.52
N PRO A 244 -26.03 -4.76 0.39
CA PRO A 244 -26.68 -6.05 0.12
C PRO A 244 -28.09 -5.87 -0.45
N VAL A 245 -28.82 -4.89 0.08
CA VAL A 245 -30.19 -4.54 -0.32
C VAL A 245 -30.29 -4.16 -1.81
N VAL A 246 -29.28 -3.49 -2.36
CA VAL A 246 -29.25 -3.09 -3.77
C VAL A 246 -29.04 -4.29 -4.71
N ASN A 247 -28.46 -5.38 -4.21
CA ASN A 247 -28.16 -6.57 -5.01
C ASN A 247 -29.40 -7.45 -5.26
N GLU A 248 -30.36 -7.47 -4.33
CA GLU A 248 -31.58 -8.27 -4.48
C GLU A 248 -32.47 -7.74 -5.62
N HIS A 249 -32.56 -6.41 -5.75
CA HIS A 249 -33.41 -5.75 -6.74
C HIS A 249 -32.67 -4.61 -7.46
N PRO A 250 -31.67 -4.90 -8.29
CA PRO A 250 -30.76 -3.89 -8.85
C PRO A 250 -31.46 -2.88 -9.76
N TRP A 251 -32.51 -3.29 -10.46
CA TRP A 251 -33.31 -2.41 -11.33
C TRP A 251 -34.17 -1.43 -10.53
N PHE A 252 -34.82 -1.91 -9.47
CA PHE A 252 -35.67 -1.10 -8.60
C PHE A 252 -34.84 -0.04 -7.88
N TYR A 253 -33.76 -0.45 -7.18
CA TYR A 253 -32.90 0.50 -6.48
C TYR A 253 -32.14 1.41 -7.43
N GLY A 254 -31.72 0.92 -8.60
CA GLY A 254 -31.15 1.76 -9.65
C GLY A 254 -32.09 2.89 -10.09
N PHE A 255 -33.37 2.58 -10.28
CA PHE A 255 -34.39 3.58 -10.61
C PHE A 255 -34.63 4.57 -9.46
N VAL A 256 -34.81 4.07 -8.23
CA VAL A 256 -35.00 4.92 -7.04
C VAL A 256 -33.82 5.89 -6.87
N ILE A 257 -32.59 5.37 -6.91
CA ILE A 257 -31.37 6.19 -6.81
C ILE A 257 -31.31 7.19 -7.97
N ALA A 258 -31.67 6.81 -9.20
CA ALA A 258 -31.68 7.73 -10.34
C ALA A 258 -32.64 8.92 -10.13
N VAL A 259 -33.85 8.65 -9.64
CA VAL A 259 -34.87 9.67 -9.36
C VAL A 259 -34.42 10.61 -8.24
N PHE A 260 -33.85 10.06 -7.16
CA PHE A 260 -33.42 10.86 -6.01
C PHE A 260 -32.00 11.42 -6.14
N SER A 261 -31.23 11.05 -7.16
CA SER A 261 -29.83 11.47 -7.34
C SER A 261 -29.65 12.98 -7.30
N PRO A 262 -30.47 13.82 -7.98
CA PRO A 262 -30.32 15.27 -7.91
C PRO A 262 -30.52 15.80 -6.48
N MET A 263 -31.48 15.25 -5.74
CA MET A 263 -31.76 15.62 -4.35
C MET A 263 -30.60 15.19 -3.43
N ILE A 264 -30.07 13.98 -3.61
CA ILE A 264 -28.91 13.46 -2.87
C ILE A 264 -27.68 14.34 -3.12
N LEU A 265 -27.45 14.77 -4.36
CA LEU A 265 -26.33 15.64 -4.71
C LEU A 265 -26.43 16.98 -3.97
N VAL A 266 -27.59 17.65 -4.06
CA VAL A 266 -27.83 18.93 -3.39
C VAL A 266 -27.67 18.76 -1.87
N PHE A 267 -28.28 17.74 -1.28
CA PHE A 267 -28.16 17.47 0.16
C PHE A 267 -26.71 17.21 0.57
N SER A 268 -25.96 16.43 -0.22
CA SER A 268 -24.55 16.13 0.05
C SER A 268 -23.67 17.38 -0.02
N LEU A 269 -23.94 18.28 -0.97
CA LEU A 269 -23.21 19.55 -1.09
C LEU A 269 -23.42 20.46 0.11
N PHE A 270 -24.58 20.40 0.76
CA PHE A 270 -24.82 21.13 2.00
C PHE A 270 -24.31 20.38 3.24
N TYR A 271 -24.49 19.07 3.33
CA TYR A 271 -24.19 18.27 4.53
C TYR A 271 -22.69 17.97 4.73
N LEU A 272 -21.97 17.57 3.68
CA LEU A 272 -20.55 17.20 3.78
C LEU A 272 -19.65 18.33 4.33
N PRO A 273 -19.83 19.61 3.95
CA PRO A 273 -19.09 20.71 4.57
C PRO A 273 -19.21 20.78 6.10
N PHE A 274 -20.38 20.47 6.68
CA PHE A 274 -20.56 20.45 8.13
C PHE A 274 -19.77 19.32 8.79
N VAL A 275 -19.79 18.14 8.18
CA VAL A 275 -19.06 16.96 8.66
C VAL A 275 -17.55 17.19 8.56
N TRP A 276 -17.07 17.63 7.40
CA TRP A 276 -15.65 17.90 7.17
C TRP A 276 -15.15 19.08 7.99
N GLY A 277 -15.94 20.15 8.11
CA GLY A 277 -15.63 21.29 8.98
C GLY A 277 -15.48 20.85 10.44
N TRP A 278 -16.32 19.93 10.91
CA TRP A 278 -16.19 19.35 12.25
C TRP A 278 -14.88 18.59 12.41
N TYR A 279 -14.55 17.69 11.46
CA TYR A 279 -13.29 16.93 11.50
C TYR A 279 -12.05 17.83 11.44
N CYS A 280 -12.06 18.89 10.62
CA CYS A 280 -10.96 19.84 10.54
C CYS A 280 -10.74 20.55 11.88
N VAL A 281 -11.82 21.03 12.50
CA VAL A 281 -11.74 21.65 13.83
C VAL A 281 -11.26 20.64 14.85
N ASP A 282 -11.81 19.43 14.88
CA ASP A 282 -11.42 18.42 15.86
C ASP A 282 -9.94 18.02 15.75
N ALA A 283 -9.45 17.83 14.52
CA ALA A 283 -8.05 17.55 14.23
C ALA A 283 -7.10 18.65 14.75
N MET A 284 -7.50 19.94 14.67
CA MET A 284 -6.70 21.05 15.20
C MET A 284 -6.57 21.05 16.74
N PHE A 285 -7.45 20.33 17.44
CA PHE A 285 -7.49 20.30 18.91
C PHE A 285 -7.20 18.92 19.50
N ASN A 286 -6.91 17.90 18.67
CA ASN A 286 -6.46 16.60 19.14
C ASN A 286 -5.13 16.73 19.87
N GLY A 287 -5.08 16.27 21.13
CA GLY A 287 -3.87 16.27 21.96
C GLY A 287 -3.67 17.50 22.88
N LYS A 288 -4.62 18.43 22.98
CA LYS A 288 -4.49 19.58 23.92
C LYS A 288 -4.89 19.22 25.36
N GLU A 289 -4.16 19.78 26.33
CA GLU A 289 -4.30 19.47 27.76
C GLU A 289 -5.70 19.80 28.33
N ALA A 290 -6.17 18.93 29.23
CA ALA A 290 -7.47 19.02 29.90
C ALA A 290 -7.65 20.29 30.76
N LYS A 291 -6.56 20.96 31.13
CA LYS A 291 -6.56 22.12 32.05
C LYS A 291 -7.38 23.31 31.55
N TYR A 292 -7.60 23.43 30.24
CA TYR A 292 -8.35 24.54 29.62
C TYR A 292 -9.59 24.07 28.82
N GLN A 293 -10.26 23.00 29.26
CA GLN A 293 -11.35 22.38 28.51
C GLN A 293 -12.46 23.36 28.09
N LYS A 294 -12.90 24.27 28.97
CA LYS A 294 -13.96 25.25 28.66
C LYS A 294 -13.54 26.25 27.58
N PHE A 295 -12.30 26.73 27.64
CA PHE A 295 -11.76 27.66 26.63
C PHE A 295 -11.67 26.98 25.26
N TRP A 296 -11.19 25.74 25.21
CA TRP A 296 -11.10 24.98 23.96
C TRP A 296 -12.47 24.67 23.35
N VAL A 297 -13.49 24.38 24.15
CA VAL A 297 -14.87 24.17 23.65
C VAL A 297 -15.44 25.43 23.02
N LEU A 298 -15.28 26.59 23.66
CA LEU A 298 -15.73 27.87 23.11
C LEU A 298 -15.01 28.19 21.79
N LEU A 299 -13.69 27.97 21.75
CA LEU A 299 -12.90 28.19 20.55
C LEU A 299 -13.26 27.20 19.41
N LYS A 300 -13.56 25.93 19.74
CA LYS A 300 -14.09 24.95 18.77
C LYS A 300 -15.40 25.44 18.14
N LEU A 301 -16.35 25.92 18.95
CA LEU A 301 -17.61 26.47 18.46
C LEU A 301 -17.41 27.71 17.59
N LEU A 302 -16.49 28.61 17.98
CA LEU A 302 -16.18 29.82 17.23
C LEU A 302 -15.51 29.54 15.89
N LEU A 303 -14.61 28.55 15.82
CA LEU A 303 -13.92 28.16 14.58
C LEU A 303 -14.74 27.24 13.68
N TYR A 304 -15.80 26.61 14.19
CA TYR A 304 -16.64 25.70 13.43
C TYR A 304 -17.30 26.39 12.23
N PHE A 305 -17.97 27.53 12.43
CA PHE A 305 -18.68 28.20 11.35
C PHE A 305 -17.76 28.67 10.20
N PRO A 306 -16.61 29.34 10.46
CA PRO A 306 -15.63 29.63 9.41
C PRO A 306 -15.09 28.37 8.72
N ALA A 307 -14.84 27.29 9.45
CA ALA A 307 -14.38 26.03 8.87
C ALA A 307 -15.42 25.43 7.91
N VAL A 308 -16.71 25.43 8.28
CA VAL A 308 -17.81 24.97 7.42
C VAL A 308 -17.96 25.84 6.16
N LEU A 309 -17.83 27.16 6.28
CA LEU A 309 -17.88 28.06 5.12
C LEU A 309 -16.71 27.80 4.15
N LEU A 310 -15.50 27.66 4.70
CA LEU A 310 -14.31 27.37 3.90
C LEU A 310 -14.39 26.00 3.22
N THR A 311 -14.86 24.97 3.93
CA THR A 311 -15.04 23.63 3.34
C THR A 311 -16.12 23.68 2.26
N PHE A 312 -17.22 24.42 2.46
CA PHE A 312 -18.27 24.58 1.44
C PHE A 312 -17.74 25.23 0.16
N VAL A 313 -17.01 26.34 0.27
CA VAL A 313 -16.36 26.97 -0.89
C VAL A 313 -15.38 26.01 -1.56
N GLY A 314 -14.60 25.26 -0.76
CA GLY A 314 -13.71 24.22 -1.25
C GLY A 314 -14.42 23.14 -2.05
N PHE A 315 -15.56 22.64 -1.56
CA PHE A 315 -16.39 21.64 -2.27
C PHE A 315 -16.96 22.20 -3.58
N LEU A 316 -17.42 23.45 -3.62
CA LEU A 316 -17.91 24.08 -4.84
C LEU A 316 -16.81 24.25 -5.89
N LEU A 317 -15.63 24.70 -5.46
CA LEU A 317 -14.46 24.81 -6.35
C LEU A 317 -14.03 23.43 -6.86
N ALA A 318 -13.95 22.43 -5.97
CA ALA A 318 -13.60 21.06 -6.35
C ALA A 318 -14.61 20.47 -7.34
N LEU A 319 -15.90 20.69 -7.13
CA LEU A 319 -16.95 20.26 -8.06
C LEU A 319 -16.82 20.98 -9.41
N GLY A 320 -16.58 22.29 -9.41
CA GLY A 320 -16.38 23.07 -10.64
C GLY A 320 -15.16 22.59 -11.44
N LEU A 321 -14.03 22.35 -10.76
CA LEU A 321 -12.84 21.77 -11.38
C LEU A 321 -13.09 20.36 -11.89
N PHE A 322 -13.76 19.51 -11.10
CA PHE A 322 -14.10 18.14 -11.50
C PHE A 322 -14.96 18.14 -12.77
N ILE A 323 -16.01 18.97 -12.78
CA ILE A 323 -16.85 19.15 -13.96
C ILE A 323 -15.96 19.52 -15.15
N ALA A 324 -15.13 20.56 -15.06
CA ALA A 324 -14.28 21.01 -16.16
C ALA A 324 -13.27 19.96 -16.67
N PHE A 325 -12.61 19.21 -15.78
CA PHE A 325 -11.54 18.29 -16.14
C PHE A 325 -12.03 16.93 -16.65
N VAL A 326 -13.19 16.44 -16.22
CA VAL A 326 -13.66 15.09 -16.55
C VAL A 326 -13.90 14.88 -18.05
N PRO A 327 -14.49 15.81 -18.82
CA PRO A 327 -14.57 15.63 -20.27
C PRO A 327 -13.23 15.71 -20.98
N LEU A 328 -12.30 16.55 -20.51
CA LEU A 328 -10.95 16.60 -21.07
C LEU A 328 -10.28 15.23 -20.94
N TYR A 329 -10.45 14.59 -19.79
CA TYR A 329 -10.01 13.21 -19.59
C TYR A 329 -10.74 12.22 -20.52
N GLY A 330 -12.06 12.36 -20.69
CA GLY A 330 -12.84 11.57 -21.64
C GLY A 330 -12.37 11.69 -23.09
N PHE A 331 -12.01 12.90 -23.54
CA PHE A 331 -11.40 13.12 -24.86
C PHE A 331 -10.00 12.49 -24.95
N GLY A 332 -9.21 12.54 -23.87
CA GLY A 332 -7.92 11.84 -23.78
C GLY A 332 -8.07 10.33 -23.95
N LEU A 333 -9.05 9.72 -23.27
CA LEU A 333 -9.36 8.29 -23.41
C LEU A 333 -9.86 7.93 -24.82
N LEU A 334 -10.70 8.78 -25.42
CA LEU A 334 -11.16 8.59 -26.80
C LEU A 334 -9.97 8.60 -27.77
N GLY A 335 -9.07 9.57 -27.61
CA GLY A 335 -7.81 9.62 -28.37
C GLY A 335 -7.00 8.35 -28.18
N TYR A 336 -6.78 7.92 -26.93
CA TYR A 336 -6.07 6.68 -26.61
C TYR A 336 -6.66 5.47 -27.33
N MET A 337 -7.99 5.31 -27.31
CA MET A 337 -8.69 4.19 -27.97
C MET A 337 -8.52 4.20 -29.50
N ILE A 338 -8.52 5.39 -30.13
CA ILE A 338 -8.29 5.54 -31.57
C ILE A 338 -6.85 5.16 -31.95
N PHE A 339 -5.87 5.53 -31.12
CA PHE A 339 -4.46 5.22 -31.38
C PHE A 339 -4.08 3.78 -31.05
N SER A 340 -4.61 3.20 -29.97
CA SER A 340 -4.33 1.82 -29.58
C SER A 340 -4.94 0.80 -30.54
N GLY A 341 -6.13 1.09 -31.09
CA GLY A 341 -6.77 0.24 -32.11
C GLY A 341 -6.00 0.15 -33.44
N LYS A 342 -5.08 1.07 -33.72
CA LYS A 342 -4.18 0.98 -34.88
C LYS A 342 -3.04 -0.02 -34.64
N LYS A 343 -2.50 -0.06 -33.42
CA LYS A 343 -1.37 -0.95 -33.05
C LYS A 343 -1.73 -2.43 -33.02
N SER A 344 -3.01 -2.81 -32.91
CA SER A 344 -3.41 -4.23 -32.92
C SER A 344 -3.62 -4.80 -34.32
N LYS A 345 -3.54 -3.97 -35.37
CA LYS A 345 -3.72 -4.36 -36.78
C LYS A 345 -2.42 -4.42 -37.57
N GLU A 346 -1.33 -3.96 -36.97
CA GLU A 346 0.05 -4.19 -37.41
C GLU A 346 0.60 -5.39 -36.63
#